data_AF-A0A9D1KVU4-F1
#
_entry.id   AF-A0A9D1KVU4-F1
#
_cell.length_a   1.000
_cell.length_b   1.000
_cell.length_c   1.000
_cell.angle_alpha   90.00
_cell.angle_beta   90.00
_cell.angle_gamma   90.00
#
_symmetry.space_group_name_H-M   'P 1'
#
loop_
_entity.id
_entity.type
_entity.pdbx_description
1 polymer ?
#
loop_
_entity_poly.entity_id
_entity_poly.type
_entity_poly.pdbx_seq_one_letter_code
_entity_poly.pdbx_strand_id
1 'polypeptide(L)'
;MAKYQIAFGKHPEDYYCILLPENPKDLLDILPGRMFSGTRDRWKDQYIIGLAGDKAEAFEVVRQIIEEVYIRTGSLDIPAFLGI
;
A
#
# COMPACT_ATOMS: atom_id res chain seq x y z
N MET A 1 -8.73 10.41 -20.83
CA MET A 1 -9.03 9.19 -20.04
C MET A 1 -8.11 9.19 -18.83
N ALA A 2 -8.61 8.84 -17.64
CA ALA A 2 -7.77 8.71 -16.46
C ALA A 2 -6.82 7.50 -16.64
N LYS A 3 -5.51 7.74 -16.58
CA LYS A 3 -4.46 6.75 -16.82
C LYS A 3 -4.49 5.60 -15.79
N TYR A 4 -4.97 5.87 -14.57
CA TYR A 4 -4.96 4.95 -13.43
C TYR A 4 -6.37 4.76 -12.84
N GLN A 5 -7.35 4.43 -13.69
CA GLN A 5 -8.73 4.19 -13.22
C GLN A 5 -8.86 2.79 -12.60
N ILE A 6 -9.14 2.74 -11.30
CA ILE A 6 -9.56 1.51 -10.62
C ILE A 6 -11.06 1.37 -10.79
N ALA A 7 -11.48 0.36 -11.57
CA ALA A 7 -12.89 0.07 -11.82
C ALA A 7 -13.16 -1.42 -11.68
N PHE A 8 -14.32 -1.77 -11.12
CA PHE A 8 -14.74 -3.16 -10.98
C PHE A 8 -14.74 -3.88 -12.33
N GLY A 9 -14.09 -5.05 -12.41
CA GLY A 9 -13.95 -5.83 -13.64
C GLY A 9 -12.84 -5.36 -14.60
N LYS A 10 -12.08 -4.31 -14.27
CA LYS A 10 -10.86 -3.93 -15.01
C LYS A 10 -9.60 -4.40 -14.28
N HIS A 11 -8.61 -4.81 -15.06
CA HIS A 11 -7.28 -5.18 -14.58
C HIS A 11 -6.27 -4.09 -14.98
N PRO A 12 -6.13 -3.00 -14.20
CA PRO A 12 -5.06 -2.05 -14.44
C PRO A 12 -3.70 -2.75 -14.25
N GLU A 13 -2.79 -2.63 -15.22
CA GLU A 13 -1.51 -3.36 -15.20
C GLU A 13 -0.41 -2.62 -14.42
N ASP A 14 -0.49 -1.29 -14.37
CA ASP A 14 0.57 -0.42 -13.86
C ASP A 14 0.08 0.41 -12.67
N TYR A 15 0.08 -0.22 -11.50
CA TYR A 15 -0.11 0.44 -10.22
C TYR A 15 0.64 -0.31 -9.12
N TYR A 16 0.83 0.35 -7.98
CA TYR A 16 1.48 -0.18 -6.80
C TYR A 16 0.54 -0.10 -5.60
N CYS A 17 0.58 -1.13 -4.78
CA CYS A 17 -0.08 -1.20 -3.49
C CYS A 17 0.96 -0.97 -2.40
N ILE A 18 0.60 -0.18 -1.40
CA ILE A 18 1.36 -0.01 -0.16
C ILE A 18 0.64 -0.81 0.92
N LEU A 19 1.34 -1.71 1.59
CA LEU A 19 0.77 -2.65 2.56
C LEU A 19 1.50 -2.60 3.90
N LEU A 20 0.84 -3.13 4.93
CA LEU A 20 1.54 -3.49 6.16
C LEU A 20 2.64 -4.52 5.88
N PRO A 21 3.77 -4.45 6.60
CA PRO A 21 4.94 -5.24 6.28
C PRO A 21 4.74 -6.71 6.64
N GLU A 22 5.06 -7.62 5.72
CA GLU A 22 5.11 -9.06 6.00
C GLU A 22 6.30 -9.40 6.93
N ASN A 23 7.40 -8.64 6.80
CA ASN A 23 8.58 -8.73 7.66
C ASN A 23 8.54 -7.64 8.75
N PRO A 24 8.46 -7.98 10.04
CA PRO A 24 8.32 -7.01 11.14
C PRO A 24 9.45 -5.98 11.29
N LYS A 25 10.56 -6.14 10.56
CA LYS A 25 11.66 -5.17 10.53
C LYS A 25 11.44 -4.03 9.55
N ASP A 26 10.55 -4.24 8.57
CA ASP A 26 10.20 -3.24 7.57
C ASP A 26 9.03 -2.39 8.09
N LEU A 27 8.90 -1.16 7.60
CA LEU A 27 7.79 -0.28 7.99
C LEU A 27 6.55 -0.55 7.14
N LEU A 28 6.73 -0.74 5.83
CA LEU A 28 5.69 -0.94 4.84
C LEU A 28 6.23 -1.71 3.64
N ASP A 29 5.37 -2.48 2.99
CA ASP A 29 5.67 -3.16 1.72
C ASP A 29 5.13 -2.38 0.52
N ILE A 30 5.88 -2.35 -0.58
CA ILE A 30 5.46 -1.77 -1.87
C ILE A 30 5.41 -2.90 -2.91
N LEU A 31 4.21 -3.30 -3.33
CA LEU A 31 4.01 -4.41 -4.27
C LEU A 31 3.32 -3.96 -5.56
N PRO A 32 3.80 -4.37 -6.74
CA PRO A 32 3.07 -4.17 -8.00
C PRO A 32 1.69 -4.83 -7.98
N GLY A 33 0.67 -4.13 -8.48
CA GLY A 33 -0.72 -4.60 -8.54
C GLY A 33 -0.92 -5.94 -9.26
N ARG A 34 -0.07 -6.24 -10.25
CA ARG A 34 -0.06 -7.53 -10.95
C ARG A 34 0.27 -8.73 -10.04
N MET A 35 0.87 -8.53 -8.87
CA MET A 35 1.15 -9.65 -7.93
C MET A 35 -0.12 -10.22 -7.30
N PHE A 36 -1.21 -9.46 -7.30
CA PHE A 36 -2.50 -9.87 -6.73
C PHE A 36 -3.34 -10.72 -7.69
N SER A 37 -2.88 -10.98 -8.92
CA SER A 37 -3.64 -11.73 -9.93
C SER A 37 -3.59 -13.27 -9.77
N GLY A 38 -3.03 -13.79 -8.67
CA GLY A 38 -2.92 -15.22 -8.39
C GLY A 38 -3.37 -15.56 -6.96
N THR A 39 -4.22 -16.59 -6.86
CA THR A 39 -4.80 -17.18 -5.62
C THR A 39 -5.16 -16.18 -4.52
N ARG A 40 -6.46 -15.85 -4.46
CA ARG A 40 -7.10 -14.97 -3.46
C ARG A 40 -6.70 -15.29 -2.01
N ASP A 41 -6.40 -16.55 -1.71
CA ASP A 41 -6.00 -17.01 -0.38
C ASP A 41 -4.68 -16.42 0.11
N ARG A 42 -3.74 -16.10 -0.79
CA ARG A 42 -2.44 -15.52 -0.41
C ARG A 42 -2.58 -14.10 0.14
N TRP A 43 -3.56 -13.35 -0.34
CA TRP A 43 -3.72 -11.92 -0.07
C TRP A 43 -4.89 -11.60 0.86
N LYS A 44 -5.58 -12.61 1.40
CA LYS A 44 -6.83 -12.44 2.14
C LYS A 44 -6.68 -11.65 3.46
N ASP A 45 -5.49 -11.71 4.07
CA ASP A 45 -5.20 -11.11 5.38
C ASP A 45 -4.28 -9.88 5.26
N GLN A 46 -4.10 -9.36 4.04
CA GLN A 46 -3.20 -8.25 3.74
C GLN A 46 -3.96 -6.92 3.73
N TYR A 47 -3.44 -5.93 4.45
CA TYR A 47 -4.02 -4.59 4.54
C TYR A 47 -3.34 -3.64 3.55
N ILE A 48 -4.07 -3.23 2.51
CA ILE A 48 -3.62 -2.17 1.60
C ILE A 48 -3.98 -0.83 2.23
N ILE A 49 -2.96 -0.03 2.52
CA ILE A 49 -3.11 1.29 3.17
C ILE A 49 -2.81 2.45 2.22
N GLY A 50 -2.33 2.16 1.01
CA GLY A 50 -2.07 3.17 -0.02
C GLY A 50 -2.02 2.58 -1.42
N LEU A 51 -2.21 3.44 -2.41
CA LEU A 51 -2.16 3.11 -3.84
C LEU A 51 -1.38 4.20 -4.58
N ALA A 52 -0.63 3.79 -5.60
CA ALA A 52 0.11 4.69 -6.47
C ALA A 52 0.09 4.20 -7.93
N GLY A 53 0.08 5.11 -8.89
CA GLY A 53 0.12 4.80 -10.32
C GLY A 53 1.50 4.40 -10.82
N ASP A 54 2.58 4.80 -10.15
CA ASP A 54 3.93 4.37 -10.46
C ASP A 54 4.83 4.25 -9.23
N LYS A 55 6.06 3.77 -9.43
CA LYS A 55 7.00 3.50 -8.34
C LYS A 55 7.47 4.77 -7.63
N ALA A 56 7.60 5.89 -8.35
CA ALA A 56 8.03 7.14 -7.75
C ALA A 56 6.92 7.70 -6.85
N GLU A 57 5.68 7.70 -7.35
CA GLU A 57 4.51 8.04 -6.55
C GLU A 57 4.34 7.11 -5.34
N ALA A 58 4.65 5.82 -5.47
CA ALA A 58 4.60 4.88 -4.35
C ALA A 58 5.55 5.27 -3.20
N PHE A 59 6.76 5.75 -3.51
CA PHE A 59 7.68 6.26 -2.48
C PHE A 59 7.18 7.54 -1.82
N GLU A 60 6.54 8.43 -2.58
CA GLU A 60 5.92 9.63 -2.00
C GLU A 60 4.75 9.28 -1.08
N VAL A 61 3.92 8.31 -1.45
CA VAL A 61 2.83 7.82 -0.59
C VAL A 61 3.40 7.22 0.70
N VAL A 62 4.43 6.38 0.62
CA VAL A 62 5.11 5.83 1.80
C VAL A 62 5.66 6.94 2.70
N ARG A 63 6.33 7.94 2.12
CA ARG A 63 6.87 9.08 2.86
C ARG A 63 5.75 9.83 3.58
N GLN A 64 4.63 10.10 2.92
CA GLN A 64 3.48 10.79 3.50
C GLN A 64 2.86 10.01 4.66
N ILE A 65 2.68 8.69 4.52
CA ILE A 65 2.15 7.83 5.59
C ILE A 65 3.05 7.89 6.82
N ILE A 66 4.35 7.69 6.63
CA ILE A 66 5.34 7.70 7.72
C ILE A 66 5.37 9.06 8.41
N GLU A 67 5.40 10.15 7.63
CA GLU A 67 5.43 11.51 8.13
C GLU A 67 4.15 11.84 8.94
N GLU A 68 2.98 11.48 8.43
CA GLU A 68 1.71 11.73 9.13
C GLU A 68 1.64 10.97 10.46
N VAL A 69 1.95 9.67 10.44
CA VAL A 69 1.94 8.82 11.64
C VAL A 69 2.90 9.39 12.69
N TYR A 70 4.11 9.74 12.27
CA TYR A 70 5.13 10.29 13.17
C TYR A 70 4.74 11.65 13.73
N ILE A 71 4.26 12.58 12.90
CA ILE A 71 3.83 13.92 13.35
C ILE A 71 2.70 13.83 14.36
N ARG A 72 1.75 12.91 14.16
CA ARG A 72 0.55 12.81 15.01
C ARG A 72 0.77 12.02 16.29
N THR A 73 1.71 11.07 16.31
CA THR A 73 1.89 10.13 17.44
C THR A 73 3.25 10.19 18.10
N GLY A 74 4.27 10.73 17.44
CA GLY A 74 5.67 10.60 17.84
C GLY A 74 6.24 9.18 17.71
N SER A 75 5.50 8.26 17.08
CA SER A 75 5.85 6.84 16.89
C SER A 75 5.80 6.47 15.40
N LEU A 76 6.29 5.27 15.07
CA LEU A 76 6.18 4.65 13.74
C LEU A 76 5.25 3.42 13.76
N ASP A 77 4.41 3.30 14.79
CA ASP A 77 3.43 2.22 14.92
C ASP A 77 2.22 2.49 14.03
N ILE A 78 2.34 2.12 12.76
CA ILE A 78 1.33 2.32 11.72
C ILE A 78 0.05 1.51 12.00
N PRO A 79 0.10 0.21 12.38
CA PRO A 79 -1.11 -0.53 12.76
C PRO A 79 -1.88 0.12 13.90
N ALA A 80 -1.19 0.51 14.99
CA ALA A 80 -1.84 1.18 16.12
C ALA A 80 -2.46 2.53 15.72
N PHE A 81 -1.79 3.29 14.84
CA PHE A 81 -2.33 4.54 14.31
C PHE A 81 -3.60 4.34 13.47
N LEU A 82 -3.67 3.26 12.69
CA LEU A 82 -4.83 2.91 11.88
C LEU A 82 -5.94 2.21 12.69
N GLY A 83 -5.67 1.77 13.92
CA GLY A 83 -6.62 1.09 14.79
C GLY A 83 -6.97 -0.33 14.34
N ILE A 84 -6.01 -1.03 13.71
CA ILE A 84 -6.13 -2.40 13.19
C ILE A 84 -5.17 -3.37 13.88
#